data_AF-A0A9N8HYS0-F1
#
_entry.id   AF-A0A9N8HYS0-F1
#
_cell.length_a   1.000
_cell.length_b   1.000
_cell.length_c   1.000
_cell.angle_alpha   90.00
_cell.angle_beta   90.00
_cell.angle_gamma   90.00
#
_symmetry.space_group_name_H-M   'P 1'
#
loop_
_entity.id
_entity.type
_entity.pdbx_description
1 polymer ?
#
loop_
_entity_poly.entity_id
_entity_poly.type
_entity_poly.pdbx_seq_one_letter_code
_entity_poly.pdbx_strand_id
1 'polypeptide(L)'
;MTSFVPIDHFTKTTLTAIPPDEKPNYNSLKIIHQELNANAMTIPSALGGGHYGHLALVLQPITYNDLPNTIPWENPEHPGPAPDHGVAPTGPQITENNRVYAAREQRFLTYRATETTLQKQLLEAVPDTFTKALKNELYGYAQVTVRALLEHLDTKYGKVDADDLVDNIKRMDANWSPDQPIEDLFNQVKDAQKFAADHDPITDKMAVRAAIANLTNSGVFTDAMKDWRKKEEEDQAFTDLEKHFTSADKERRRILTPKQGW
;
A
#
# COMPACT_ATOMS: atom_id res chain seq x y z
N MET A 1 -17.13 -16.35 -24.46
CA MET A 1 -16.84 -15.32 -23.45
C MET A 1 -15.36 -15.40 -23.16
N THR A 2 -14.62 -14.31 -23.32
CA THR A 2 -13.27 -14.22 -22.78
C THR A 2 -13.36 -14.42 -21.27
N SER A 3 -12.61 -15.37 -20.72
CA SER A 3 -12.56 -15.60 -19.28
C SER A 3 -12.09 -14.30 -18.62
N PHE A 4 -12.79 -13.83 -17.59
CA PHE A 4 -12.33 -12.69 -16.81
C PHE A 4 -11.03 -13.06 -16.10
N VAL A 5 -9.96 -12.28 -16.32
CA VAL A 5 -8.65 -12.48 -15.69
C VAL A 5 -8.32 -11.24 -14.85
N PRO A 6 -8.36 -11.32 -13.51
CA PRO A 6 -8.14 -10.14 -12.66
C PRO A 6 -6.79 -9.45 -12.89
N ILE A 7 -5.73 -10.22 -13.13
CA ILE A 7 -4.35 -9.72 -13.29
C ILE A 7 -4.23 -8.65 -14.40
N ASP A 8 -5.05 -8.74 -15.45
CA ASP A 8 -5.03 -7.81 -16.58
C ASP A 8 -5.52 -6.40 -16.19
N HIS A 9 -6.18 -6.28 -15.04
CA HIS A 9 -6.73 -5.03 -14.51
C HIS A 9 -5.94 -4.52 -13.30
N PHE A 10 -4.92 -5.25 -12.83
CA PHE A 10 -4.15 -4.87 -11.66
C PHE A 10 -3.19 -3.72 -12.00
N THR A 11 -3.13 -2.73 -11.11
CA THR A 11 -2.15 -1.64 -11.21
C THR A 11 -0.72 -2.14 -11.13
N LYS A 12 -0.49 -3.26 -10.43
CA LYS A 12 0.80 -3.88 -10.25
C LYS A 12 0.70 -5.39 -10.43
N THR A 13 1.07 -5.87 -11.61
CA THR A 13 0.94 -7.30 -11.98
C THR A 13 1.97 -8.19 -11.28
N THR A 14 3.10 -7.64 -10.84
CA THR A 14 4.10 -8.33 -10.01
C THR A 14 4.37 -7.50 -8.78
N LEU A 15 4.14 -8.07 -7.60
CA LEU A 15 4.42 -7.38 -6.34
C LEU A 15 5.93 -7.21 -6.15
N THR A 16 6.32 -6.27 -5.31
CA THR A 16 7.71 -6.13 -4.86
C THR A 16 8.09 -7.36 -4.05
N ALA A 17 8.96 -8.20 -4.61
CA ALA A 17 9.37 -9.45 -4.00
C ALA A 17 10.34 -9.21 -2.83
N ILE A 18 10.21 -10.04 -1.79
CA ILE A 18 11.18 -10.15 -0.71
C ILE A 18 12.31 -11.06 -1.19
N PRO A 19 13.58 -10.63 -1.11
CA PRO A 19 14.71 -11.46 -1.53
C PRO A 19 14.69 -12.85 -0.85
N PRO A 20 15.08 -13.94 -1.55
CA PRO A 20 15.00 -15.30 -0.99
C PRO A 20 15.82 -15.53 0.28
N ASP A 21 16.87 -14.74 0.49
CA ASP A 21 17.78 -14.74 1.63
C ASP A 21 17.35 -13.78 2.75
N GLU A 22 16.30 -13.00 2.53
CA GLU A 22 15.79 -12.05 3.50
C GLU A 22 14.50 -12.54 4.18
N LYS A 23 14.40 -12.24 5.47
CA LYS A 23 13.19 -12.47 6.26
C LYS A 23 12.21 -11.31 6.05
N PRO A 24 10.89 -11.57 5.92
CA PRO A 24 9.90 -10.52 5.98
C PRO A 24 10.05 -9.69 7.26
N ASN A 25 9.84 -8.40 7.11
CA ASN A 25 9.79 -7.41 8.18
C ASN A 25 8.62 -6.46 7.94
N TYR A 26 8.33 -5.58 8.90
CA TYR A 26 7.23 -4.63 8.78
C TYR A 26 7.30 -3.78 7.50
N ASN A 27 8.49 -3.32 7.09
CA ASN A 27 8.65 -2.50 5.89
C ASN A 27 8.25 -3.24 4.60
N SER A 28 8.80 -4.45 4.42
CA SER A 28 8.48 -5.29 3.26
C SER A 28 6.99 -5.66 3.21
N LEU A 29 6.38 -5.99 4.35
CA LEU A 29 4.96 -6.34 4.43
C LEU A 29 4.06 -5.12 4.19
N LYS A 30 4.44 -3.93 4.68
CA LYS A 30 3.74 -2.68 4.38
C LYS A 30 3.66 -2.42 2.87
N ILE A 31 4.76 -2.63 2.15
CA ILE A 31 4.78 -2.49 0.67
C ILE A 31 3.84 -3.50 0.02
N ILE A 32 3.92 -4.77 0.42
CA ILE A 32 3.04 -5.83 -0.10
C ILE A 32 1.56 -5.52 0.14
N HIS A 33 1.20 -5.07 1.35
CA HIS A 33 -0.17 -4.66 1.70
C HIS A 33 -0.64 -3.51 0.79
N GLN A 34 0.17 -2.47 0.60
CA GLN A 34 -0.19 -1.35 -0.27
C GLN A 34 -0.47 -1.78 -1.71
N GLU A 35 0.37 -2.66 -2.26
CA GLU A 35 0.24 -3.13 -3.64
C GLU A 35 -0.95 -4.08 -3.83
N LEU A 36 -1.17 -4.99 -2.88
CA LEU A 36 -2.35 -5.86 -2.87
C LEU A 36 -3.65 -5.06 -2.70
N ASN A 37 -3.67 -4.07 -1.81
CA ASN A 37 -4.81 -3.19 -1.61
C ASN A 37 -5.15 -2.44 -2.91
N ALA A 38 -4.14 -1.86 -3.56
CA ALA A 38 -4.33 -1.17 -4.84
C ALA A 38 -4.92 -2.10 -5.91
N ASN A 39 -4.35 -3.29 -6.08
CA ASN A 39 -4.83 -4.29 -7.03
C ASN A 39 -6.25 -4.78 -6.72
N ALA A 40 -6.57 -5.04 -5.44
CA ALA A 40 -7.89 -5.48 -5.03
C ALA A 40 -8.97 -4.41 -5.32
N MET A 41 -8.62 -3.13 -5.17
CA MET A 41 -9.51 -2.01 -5.48
C MET A 41 -9.77 -1.83 -6.98
N THR A 42 -8.86 -2.26 -7.87
CA THR A 42 -9.08 -2.12 -9.31
C THR A 42 -10.18 -3.01 -9.84
N ILE A 43 -10.52 -4.09 -9.14
CA ILE A 43 -11.60 -4.99 -9.51
C ILE A 43 -12.92 -4.51 -8.89
N PRO A 44 -13.85 -3.94 -9.68
CA PRO A 44 -15.07 -3.38 -9.13
C PRO A 44 -15.96 -4.46 -8.50
N SER A 45 -16.66 -4.09 -7.42
CA SER A 45 -17.67 -4.92 -6.78
C SER A 45 -18.77 -4.02 -6.26
N ALA A 46 -20.02 -4.49 -6.32
CA ALA A 46 -21.14 -3.82 -5.66
C ALA A 46 -21.28 -4.23 -4.18
N LEU A 47 -20.48 -5.19 -3.71
CA LEU A 47 -20.48 -5.65 -2.32
C LEU A 47 -19.76 -4.65 -1.42
N GLY A 48 -19.99 -4.76 -0.11
CA GLY A 48 -19.32 -3.93 0.88
C GLY A 48 -19.62 -2.43 0.75
N GLY A 49 -20.71 -2.07 0.06
CA GLY A 49 -21.12 -0.68 -0.16
C GLY A 49 -20.71 -0.15 -1.55
N GLY A 50 -19.94 -0.91 -2.32
CA GLY A 50 -19.66 -0.61 -3.73
C GLY A 50 -18.50 0.37 -3.99
N HIS A 51 -17.86 0.89 -2.94
CA HIS A 51 -16.86 1.96 -3.06
C HIS A 51 -15.42 1.47 -3.21
N TYR A 52 -15.09 0.27 -2.74
CA TYR A 52 -13.70 -0.19 -2.58
C TYR A 52 -13.37 -1.47 -3.35
N GLY A 53 -14.14 -1.81 -4.39
CA GLY A 53 -13.89 -3.00 -5.20
C GLY A 53 -13.82 -4.27 -4.34
N HIS A 54 -12.75 -5.05 -4.48
CA HIS A 54 -12.48 -6.26 -3.69
C HIS A 54 -11.50 -6.03 -2.53
N LEU A 55 -11.27 -4.78 -2.09
CA LEU A 55 -10.35 -4.46 -0.98
C LEU A 55 -10.64 -5.27 0.30
N ALA A 56 -11.89 -5.65 0.52
CA ALA A 56 -12.28 -6.47 1.65
C ALA A 56 -11.54 -7.82 1.72
N LEU A 57 -11.01 -8.34 0.61
CA LEU A 57 -10.32 -9.63 0.57
C LEU A 57 -8.96 -9.60 1.27
N VAL A 58 -8.30 -8.44 1.30
CA VAL A 58 -6.92 -8.26 1.78
C VAL A 58 -6.83 -7.53 3.11
N LEU A 59 -7.85 -6.74 3.48
CA LEU A 59 -7.93 -6.10 4.80
C LEU A 59 -8.52 -7.03 5.86
N GLN A 60 -8.20 -6.78 7.13
CA GLN A 60 -8.93 -7.36 8.25
C GLN A 60 -10.38 -6.85 8.28
N PRO A 61 -11.38 -7.68 8.68
CA PRO A 61 -12.78 -7.28 8.64
C PRO A 61 -13.06 -5.99 9.41
N ILE A 62 -12.45 -5.82 10.59
CA ILE A 62 -12.61 -4.61 11.40
C ILE A 62 -12.10 -3.36 10.66
N THR A 63 -10.90 -3.45 10.08
CA THR A 63 -10.29 -2.35 9.31
C THR A 63 -11.12 -1.99 8.07
N TYR A 64 -11.69 -2.97 7.38
CA TYR A 64 -12.56 -2.70 6.24
C TYR A 64 -13.84 -1.98 6.66
N ASN A 65 -14.46 -2.41 7.76
CA ASN A 65 -15.71 -1.83 8.27
C ASN A 65 -15.54 -0.40 8.81
N ASP A 66 -14.32 -0.02 9.21
CA ASP A 66 -14.00 1.34 9.64
C ASP A 66 -13.86 2.32 8.47
N LEU A 67 -13.82 1.84 7.22
CA LEU A 67 -13.75 2.69 6.04
C LEU A 67 -15.11 3.42 5.80
N PRO A 68 -15.08 4.69 5.38
CA PRO A 68 -16.29 5.45 5.09
C PRO A 68 -17.18 4.77 4.03
N ASN A 69 -18.49 4.80 4.22
CA ASN A 69 -19.47 4.29 3.25
C ASN A 69 -19.31 2.79 2.93
N THR A 70 -18.82 2.01 3.89
CA THR A 70 -18.82 0.55 3.80
C THR A 70 -20.00 -0.07 4.53
N ILE A 71 -20.36 -1.27 4.08
CA ILE A 71 -21.14 -2.23 4.86
C ILE A 71 -20.30 -3.49 5.02
N PRO A 72 -20.58 -4.35 6.02
CA PRO A 72 -19.86 -5.59 6.19
C PRO A 72 -19.80 -6.40 4.90
N TRP A 73 -18.58 -6.79 4.52
CA TRP A 73 -18.37 -7.61 3.33
C TRP A 73 -18.76 -9.06 3.62
N GLU A 74 -19.70 -9.57 2.84
CA GLU A 74 -20.07 -10.99 2.83
C GLU A 74 -19.54 -11.63 1.54
N ASN A 75 -18.80 -12.73 1.68
CA ASN A 75 -18.26 -13.43 0.52
C ASN A 75 -19.41 -14.01 -0.32
N PRO A 76 -19.39 -13.83 -1.65
CA PRO A 76 -20.36 -14.46 -2.54
C PRO A 76 -20.35 -15.99 -2.39
N GLU A 77 -21.55 -16.57 -2.34
CA GLU A 77 -21.75 -18.01 -2.42
C GLU A 77 -22.09 -18.42 -3.86
N HIS A 78 -21.71 -19.64 -4.24
CA HIS A 78 -22.09 -20.20 -5.53
C HIS A 78 -23.61 -20.39 -5.58
N PRO A 79 -24.33 -19.92 -6.61
CA PRO A 79 -25.80 -19.98 -6.65
C PRO A 79 -26.37 -21.38 -6.92
N GLY A 80 -25.60 -22.46 -6.73
CA GLY A 80 -25.93 -23.80 -7.20
C GLY A 80 -25.67 -24.02 -8.70
N PRO A 81 -25.86 -25.25 -9.24
CA PRO A 81 -25.49 -25.61 -10.61
C PRO A 81 -26.49 -25.15 -11.69
N ALA A 82 -27.69 -24.71 -11.29
CA ALA A 82 -28.73 -24.26 -12.21
C ALA A 82 -29.66 -23.23 -11.52
N PRO A 83 -30.33 -22.35 -12.28
CA PRO A 83 -31.34 -21.43 -11.76
C PRO A 83 -32.50 -22.19 -11.11
N ASP A 84 -32.94 -21.73 -9.93
CA ASP A 84 -34.19 -22.20 -9.33
C ASP A 84 -35.38 -21.37 -9.86
N HIS A 85 -36.36 -22.04 -10.44
CA HIS A 85 -37.57 -21.43 -10.98
C HIS A 85 -38.80 -21.60 -10.08
N GLY A 86 -38.72 -22.41 -9.02
CA GLY A 86 -39.88 -22.77 -8.21
C GLY A 86 -40.92 -23.61 -8.97
N VAL A 87 -42.13 -23.69 -8.42
CA VAL A 87 -43.23 -24.50 -8.98
C VAL A 87 -44.09 -23.65 -9.91
N ALA A 88 -44.34 -24.15 -11.13
CA ALA A 88 -45.19 -23.52 -12.14
C ALA A 88 -44.86 -22.03 -12.44
N PRO A 89 -43.60 -21.70 -12.79
CA PRO A 89 -43.20 -20.33 -13.07
C PRO A 89 -43.83 -19.81 -14.37
N THR A 90 -44.15 -18.52 -14.37
CA THR A 90 -44.51 -17.78 -15.60
C THR A 90 -43.27 -17.43 -16.41
N GLY A 91 -43.44 -17.17 -17.72
CA GLY A 91 -42.34 -16.75 -18.59
C GLY A 91 -41.49 -15.59 -18.05
N PRO A 92 -42.09 -14.48 -17.56
CA PRO A 92 -41.34 -13.38 -16.95
C PRO A 92 -40.54 -13.78 -15.69
N GLN A 93 -41.07 -14.68 -14.85
CA GLN A 93 -40.36 -15.18 -13.67
C GLN A 93 -39.15 -16.02 -14.04
N ILE A 94 -39.27 -16.89 -15.06
CA ILE A 94 -38.14 -17.67 -15.58
C ILE A 94 -37.03 -16.73 -16.06
N THR A 95 -37.39 -15.70 -16.84
CA THR A 95 -36.44 -14.71 -17.36
C THR A 95 -35.70 -13.98 -16.25
N GLU A 96 -36.41 -13.51 -15.22
CA GLU A 96 -35.77 -12.80 -14.11
C GLU A 96 -34.90 -13.73 -13.25
N ASN A 97 -35.35 -14.96 -12.97
CA ASN A 97 -34.55 -15.92 -12.20
C ASN A 97 -33.25 -16.29 -12.93
N ASN A 98 -33.30 -16.44 -14.25
CA ASN A 98 -32.09 -16.64 -15.07
C ASN A 98 -31.13 -15.44 -14.97
N ARG A 99 -31.66 -14.21 -15.02
CA ARG A 99 -30.86 -12.98 -14.91
C ARG A 99 -30.20 -12.87 -13.54
N VAL A 100 -30.94 -13.14 -12.45
CA VAL A 100 -30.44 -13.14 -11.08
C VAL A 100 -29.38 -14.21 -10.87
N TYR A 101 -29.62 -15.44 -11.36
CA TYR A 101 -28.66 -16.53 -11.30
C TYR A 101 -27.34 -16.15 -12.00
N ALA A 102 -27.42 -15.68 -13.25
CA ALA A 102 -26.23 -15.28 -14.02
C ALA A 102 -25.44 -14.17 -13.32
N ALA A 103 -26.12 -13.18 -12.73
CA ALA A 103 -25.46 -12.12 -11.98
C ALA A 103 -24.78 -12.64 -10.69
N ARG A 104 -25.39 -13.59 -9.99
CA ARG A 104 -24.80 -14.23 -8.79
C ARG A 104 -23.61 -15.11 -9.15
N GLU A 105 -23.72 -15.89 -10.21
CA GLU A 105 -22.65 -16.74 -10.73
C GLU A 105 -21.45 -15.91 -11.17
N GLN A 106 -21.68 -14.87 -11.97
CA GLN A 106 -20.61 -13.94 -12.38
C GLN A 106 -19.93 -13.30 -11.18
N ARG A 107 -20.70 -12.84 -10.19
CA ARG A 107 -20.15 -12.25 -8.95
C ARG A 107 -19.28 -13.25 -8.18
N PHE A 108 -19.75 -14.49 -8.03
CA PHE A 108 -19.00 -15.56 -7.38
C PHE A 108 -17.69 -15.86 -8.11
N LEU A 109 -17.73 -16.02 -9.43
CA LEU A 109 -16.56 -16.30 -10.25
C LEU A 109 -15.54 -15.16 -10.21
N THR A 110 -15.99 -13.91 -10.30
CA THR A 110 -15.13 -12.72 -10.15
C THR A 110 -14.45 -12.70 -8.78
N TYR A 111 -15.20 -12.93 -7.70
CA TYR A 111 -14.66 -13.02 -6.34
C TYR A 111 -13.58 -14.11 -6.24
N ARG A 112 -13.88 -15.34 -6.66
CA ARG A 112 -12.95 -16.47 -6.58
C ARG A 112 -11.70 -16.26 -7.43
N ALA A 113 -11.85 -15.72 -8.64
CA ALA A 113 -10.72 -15.40 -9.51
C ALA A 113 -9.82 -14.33 -8.87
N THR A 114 -10.41 -13.28 -8.30
CA THR A 114 -9.67 -12.18 -7.66
C THR A 114 -8.91 -12.68 -6.43
N GLU A 115 -9.58 -13.42 -5.54
CA GLU A 115 -8.97 -14.05 -4.36
C GLU A 115 -7.77 -14.92 -4.76
N THR A 116 -7.94 -15.80 -5.76
CA THR A 116 -6.90 -16.71 -6.22
C THR A 116 -5.73 -15.96 -6.85
N THR A 117 -6.00 -14.90 -7.60
CA THR A 117 -4.96 -14.09 -8.26
C THR A 117 -4.13 -13.31 -7.23
N LEU A 118 -4.77 -12.68 -6.24
CA LEU A 118 -4.09 -11.97 -5.15
C LEU A 118 -3.28 -12.94 -4.28
N GLN A 119 -3.83 -14.12 -3.97
CA GLN A 119 -3.11 -15.18 -3.26
C GLN A 119 -1.84 -15.57 -4.01
N LYS A 120 -1.94 -15.82 -5.32
CA LYS A 120 -0.80 -16.21 -6.15
C LYS A 120 0.28 -15.13 -6.16
N GLN A 121 -0.11 -13.86 -6.35
CA GLN A 121 0.82 -12.74 -6.29
C GLN A 121 1.59 -12.68 -4.96
N LEU A 122 0.89 -12.87 -3.84
CA LEU A 122 1.51 -12.88 -2.52
C LEU A 122 2.50 -14.04 -2.35
N LEU A 123 2.12 -15.25 -2.77
CA LEU A 123 2.98 -16.43 -2.68
C LEU A 123 4.21 -16.36 -3.60
N GLU A 124 4.13 -15.62 -4.70
CA GLU A 124 5.28 -15.36 -5.58
C GLU A 124 6.22 -14.29 -4.99
N ALA A 125 5.67 -13.33 -4.24
CA ALA A 125 6.43 -12.23 -3.65
C ALA A 125 7.13 -12.60 -2.34
N VAL A 126 6.65 -13.62 -1.63
CA VAL A 126 7.16 -14.02 -0.31
C VAL A 126 7.79 -15.41 -0.39
N PRO A 127 9.04 -15.60 0.08
CA PRO A 127 9.68 -16.91 0.09
C PRO A 127 8.83 -17.97 0.83
N ASP A 128 8.63 -19.14 0.22
CA ASP A 128 7.75 -20.22 0.75
C ASP A 128 8.10 -20.59 2.20
N THR A 129 9.37 -20.47 2.62
CA THR A 129 9.80 -20.69 4.01
C THR A 129 8.95 -19.94 5.04
N PHE A 130 8.46 -18.74 4.71
CA PHE A 130 7.69 -17.89 5.62
C PHE A 130 6.17 -18.09 5.54
N THR A 131 5.67 -18.82 4.54
CA THR A 131 4.23 -19.12 4.36
C THR A 131 3.91 -20.61 4.50
N LYS A 132 4.92 -21.49 4.41
CA LYS A 132 4.81 -22.96 4.38
C LYS A 132 4.08 -23.55 5.59
N ALA A 133 4.08 -22.85 6.73
CA ALA A 133 3.32 -23.27 7.90
C ALA A 133 1.80 -23.38 7.64
N LEU A 134 1.28 -22.64 6.65
CA LEU A 134 -0.13 -22.68 6.24
C LEU A 134 -0.39 -23.64 5.08
N LYS A 135 0.67 -24.22 4.49
CA LYS A 135 0.56 -25.08 3.31
C LYS A 135 0.03 -26.45 3.71
N ASN A 136 -1.07 -26.87 3.10
CA ASN A 136 -1.56 -28.23 3.26
C ASN A 136 -0.79 -29.20 2.36
N GLU A 137 -0.60 -30.43 2.82
CA GLU A 137 0.13 -31.48 2.09
C GLU A 137 -0.60 -31.92 0.81
N LEU A 138 -1.93 -32.06 0.84
CA LEU A 138 -2.72 -32.60 -0.26
C LEU A 138 -3.10 -31.54 -1.30
N TYR A 139 -3.47 -30.34 -0.84
CA TYR A 139 -4.02 -29.29 -1.70
C TYR A 139 -3.23 -27.96 -1.66
N GLY A 140 -2.04 -27.96 -1.05
CA GLY A 140 -1.20 -26.76 -0.99
C GLY A 140 -1.92 -25.60 -0.29
N TYR A 141 -1.90 -24.42 -0.90
CA TYR A 141 -2.56 -23.23 -0.38
C TYR A 141 -4.02 -23.07 -0.83
N ALA A 142 -4.62 -24.03 -1.55
CA ALA A 142 -5.93 -23.83 -2.21
C ALA A 142 -7.10 -23.45 -1.26
N GLN A 143 -6.98 -23.75 0.04
CA GLN A 143 -7.98 -23.42 1.07
C GLN A 143 -7.56 -22.26 1.99
N VAL A 144 -6.39 -21.66 1.75
CA VAL A 144 -5.88 -20.54 2.54
C VAL A 144 -6.26 -19.24 1.85
N THR A 145 -6.93 -18.32 2.51
CA THR A 145 -7.24 -17.02 1.90
C THR A 145 -6.01 -16.13 1.83
N VAL A 146 -6.01 -15.13 0.93
CA VAL A 146 -4.96 -14.11 0.90
C VAL A 146 -4.87 -13.39 2.25
N ARG A 147 -6.01 -13.13 2.89
CA ARG A 147 -6.07 -12.54 4.24
C ARG A 147 -5.38 -13.41 5.29
N ALA A 148 -5.60 -14.73 5.28
CA ALA A 148 -4.98 -15.63 6.23
C ALA A 148 -3.46 -15.69 6.06
N LEU A 149 -2.96 -15.60 4.82
CA LEU A 149 -1.52 -15.45 4.55
C LEU A 149 -0.98 -14.15 5.12
N LEU A 150 -1.64 -13.02 4.84
CA LEU A 150 -1.24 -11.70 5.37
C LEU A 150 -1.24 -11.68 6.90
N GLU A 151 -2.30 -12.18 7.54
CA GLU A 151 -2.40 -12.26 9.00
C GLU A 151 -1.28 -13.09 9.63
N HIS A 152 -0.93 -14.22 9.00
CA HIS A 152 0.20 -15.02 9.45
C HIS A 152 1.52 -14.25 9.36
N LEU A 153 1.77 -13.60 8.22
CA LEU A 153 2.98 -12.83 7.99
C LEU A 153 3.09 -11.65 8.97
N ASP A 154 2.00 -10.90 9.15
CA ASP A 154 1.94 -9.76 10.07
C ASP A 154 2.17 -10.21 11.52
N THR A 155 1.53 -11.29 11.94
CA THR A 155 1.65 -11.81 13.32
C THR A 155 3.06 -12.31 13.63
N LYS A 156 3.73 -12.95 12.65
CA LYS A 156 5.05 -13.57 12.84
C LYS A 156 6.22 -12.63 12.56
N TYR A 157 6.05 -11.71 11.62
CA TYR A 157 7.14 -10.95 11.01
C TYR A 157 6.85 -9.46 10.86
N GLY A 158 5.59 -9.03 10.97
CA GLY A 158 5.17 -7.63 10.79
C GLY A 158 5.24 -6.78 12.05
N LYS A 159 5.80 -7.26 13.16
CA LYS A 159 6.02 -6.42 14.34
C LYS A 159 7.26 -5.56 14.11
N VAL A 160 7.10 -4.24 14.26
CA VAL A 160 8.24 -3.32 14.33
C VAL A 160 9.09 -3.68 15.53
N ASP A 161 10.35 -4.01 15.29
CA ASP A 161 11.34 -4.28 16.33
C ASP A 161 12.37 -3.13 16.44
N ALA A 162 13.35 -3.31 17.32
CA ALA A 162 14.37 -2.29 17.55
C ALA A 162 15.29 -2.08 16.32
N ASP A 163 15.56 -3.14 15.56
CA ASP A 163 16.40 -3.06 14.37
C ASP A 163 15.69 -2.29 13.26
N ASP A 164 14.37 -2.50 13.11
CA ASP A 164 13.50 -1.72 12.22
C ASP A 164 13.53 -0.21 12.54
N LEU A 165 13.50 0.17 13.83
CA LEU A 165 13.60 1.57 14.25
C LEU A 165 14.98 2.17 13.95
N VAL A 166 16.05 1.39 14.18
CA VAL A 166 17.42 1.81 13.85
C VAL A 166 17.57 2.03 12.34
N ASP A 167 17.04 1.12 11.53
CA ASP A 167 17.09 1.25 10.07
C ASP A 167 16.22 2.41 9.57
N ASN A 168 15.10 2.69 10.23
CA ASN A 168 14.29 3.88 9.95
C ASN A 168 15.09 5.17 10.17
N ILE A 169 15.84 5.28 11.27
CA ILE A 169 16.72 6.43 11.52
C ILE A 169 17.84 6.51 10.47
N LYS A 170 18.48 5.40 10.11
CA LYS A 170 19.50 5.38 9.05
C LYS A 170 18.95 5.89 7.72
N ARG A 171 17.72 5.50 7.36
CA ARG A 171 17.04 5.99 6.14
C ARG A 171 16.71 7.47 6.25
N MET A 172 16.25 7.94 7.41
CA MET A 172 16.00 9.37 7.65
C MET A 172 17.27 10.21 7.47
N ASP A 173 18.41 9.71 7.94
CA ASP A 173 19.70 10.40 7.91
C ASP A 173 20.48 10.16 6.59
N ALA A 174 19.96 9.34 5.68
CA ALA A 174 20.62 9.05 4.41
C ALA A 174 20.82 10.33 3.59
N ASN A 175 22.04 10.50 3.05
CA ASN A 175 22.43 11.72 2.35
C ASN A 175 21.58 11.94 1.09
N TRP A 176 20.91 13.09 1.03
CA TRP A 176 20.26 13.60 -0.17
C TRP A 176 21.26 14.26 -1.13
N SER A 177 21.06 14.08 -2.44
CA SER A 177 21.88 14.71 -3.48
C SER A 177 21.16 15.92 -4.12
N PRO A 178 21.86 17.05 -4.35
CA PRO A 178 21.31 18.22 -5.04
C PRO A 178 20.79 17.99 -6.48
N ASP A 179 21.12 16.86 -7.09
CA ASP A 179 20.63 16.46 -8.41
C ASP A 179 19.21 15.86 -8.35
N GLN A 180 18.74 15.49 -7.16
CA GLN A 180 17.40 14.97 -6.91
C GLN A 180 16.41 16.12 -6.61
N PRO A 181 15.10 15.89 -6.78
CA PRO A 181 14.06 16.73 -6.18
C PRO A 181 14.32 16.94 -4.67
N ILE A 182 14.18 18.17 -4.18
CA ILE A 182 14.33 18.45 -2.74
C ILE A 182 13.19 17.81 -1.93
N GLU A 183 12.05 17.57 -2.60
CA GLU A 183 10.90 16.85 -2.09
C GLU A 183 11.27 15.44 -1.62
N ASP A 184 12.26 14.79 -2.23
CA ASP A 184 12.72 13.45 -1.83
C ASP A 184 13.29 13.47 -0.41
N LEU A 185 14.09 14.49 -0.05
CA LEU A 185 14.58 14.68 1.32
C LEU A 185 13.43 14.88 2.30
N PHE A 186 12.46 15.72 1.95
CA PHE A 186 11.35 15.97 2.86
C PHE A 186 10.45 14.75 3.04
N ASN A 187 10.19 14.00 1.96
CA ASN A 187 9.43 12.76 2.02
C ASN A 187 10.16 11.70 2.84
N GLN A 188 11.47 11.55 2.68
CA GLN A 188 12.32 10.68 3.51
C GLN A 188 12.15 10.96 5.01
N VAL A 189 12.18 12.22 5.43
CA VAL A 189 11.99 12.59 6.84
C VAL A 189 10.54 12.37 7.32
N LYS A 190 9.54 12.75 6.51
CA LYS A 190 8.12 12.55 6.85
C LYS A 190 7.77 11.07 6.98
N ASP A 191 8.30 10.23 6.10
CA ASP A 191 8.07 8.80 6.13
C ASP A 191 8.71 8.16 7.36
N ALA A 192 9.88 8.65 7.79
CA ALA A 192 10.50 8.22 9.04
C ALA A 192 9.67 8.61 10.28
N GLN A 193 9.12 9.83 10.32
CA GLN A 193 8.24 10.25 11.41
C GLN A 193 6.97 9.38 11.47
N LYS A 194 6.32 9.14 10.32
CA LYS A 194 5.13 8.27 10.24
C LYS A 194 5.42 6.85 10.70
N PHE A 195 6.59 6.31 10.34
CA PHE A 195 7.00 4.97 10.72
C PHE A 195 7.09 4.80 12.24
N ALA A 196 7.65 5.79 12.93
CA ALA A 196 7.95 5.69 14.34
C ALA A 196 6.83 6.20 15.26
N ALA A 197 5.72 6.72 14.71
CA ALA A 197 4.69 7.47 15.45
C ALA A 197 4.02 6.67 16.58
N ASP A 198 3.81 5.36 16.40
CA ASP A 198 3.18 4.47 17.40
C ASP A 198 4.21 3.66 18.20
N HIS A 199 5.51 3.95 18.02
CA HIS A 199 6.61 3.17 18.59
C HIS A 199 7.59 4.07 19.36
N ASP A 200 8.50 4.73 18.65
CA ASP A 200 9.49 5.67 19.21
C ASP A 200 9.42 6.99 18.42
N PRO A 201 8.47 7.88 18.75
CA PRO A 201 8.12 9.00 17.89
C PRO A 201 9.28 9.96 17.62
N ILE A 202 9.58 10.17 16.34
CA ILE A 202 10.56 11.17 15.91
C ILE A 202 9.95 12.57 16.07
N THR A 203 10.43 13.30 17.07
CA THR A 203 10.00 14.67 17.34
C THR A 203 10.26 15.61 16.16
N ASP A 204 9.46 16.67 16.04
CA ASP A 204 9.67 17.72 15.04
C ASP A 204 11.11 18.29 15.08
N LYS A 205 11.65 18.49 16.29
CA LYS A 205 13.05 18.92 16.49
C LYS A 205 14.07 17.94 15.91
N MET A 206 13.83 16.63 16.01
CA MET A 206 14.71 15.62 15.41
C MET A 206 14.61 15.63 13.88
N ALA A 207 13.40 15.72 13.34
CA ALA A 207 13.15 15.82 11.90
C ALA A 207 13.84 17.05 11.28
N VAL A 208 13.70 18.21 11.92
CA VAL A 208 14.38 19.46 11.52
C VAL A 208 15.90 19.29 11.53
N ARG A 209 16.46 18.68 12.59
CA ARG A 209 17.92 18.43 12.68
C ARG A 209 18.42 17.52 11.56
N ALA A 210 17.70 16.43 11.27
CA ALA A 210 18.05 15.50 10.19
C ALA A 210 18.04 16.17 8.81
N ALA A 211 16.99 16.97 8.53
CA ALA A 211 16.91 17.72 7.28
C ALA A 211 18.00 18.80 7.17
N ILE A 212 18.26 19.56 8.23
CA ILE A 212 19.36 20.55 8.25
C ILE A 212 20.72 19.88 8.02
N ALA A 213 20.97 18.73 8.63
CA ALA A 213 22.21 17.98 8.44
C ALA A 213 22.39 17.60 6.96
N ASN A 214 21.35 17.04 6.34
CA ASN A 214 21.31 16.72 4.91
C ASN A 214 21.56 17.94 4.01
N LEU A 215 20.82 19.03 4.23
CA LEU A 215 20.96 20.28 3.48
C LEU A 215 22.35 20.90 3.65
N THR A 216 22.94 20.78 4.85
CA THR A 216 24.31 21.25 5.12
C THR A 216 25.35 20.39 4.40
N ASN A 217 25.23 19.07 4.47
CA ASN A 217 26.12 18.12 3.79
C ASN A 217 26.10 18.30 2.27
N SER A 218 24.95 18.71 1.71
CA SER A 218 24.80 19.01 0.30
C SER A 218 25.67 20.20 -0.19
N GLY A 219 26.00 21.14 0.70
CA GLY A 219 26.83 22.32 0.42
C GLY A 219 26.18 23.40 -0.46
N VAL A 220 24.97 23.20 -1.00
CA VAL A 220 24.37 24.12 -1.99
C VAL A 220 23.47 25.21 -1.41
N PHE A 221 23.24 25.22 -0.10
CA PHE A 221 22.27 26.11 0.57
C PHE A 221 22.89 27.05 1.62
N THR A 222 24.16 27.44 1.48
CA THR A 222 24.88 28.25 2.47
C THR A 222 24.13 29.52 2.91
N ASP A 223 23.63 30.33 1.98
CA ASP A 223 22.94 31.57 2.33
C ASP A 223 21.53 31.33 2.87
N ALA A 224 20.78 30.40 2.28
CA ALA A 224 19.47 29.98 2.81
C ALA A 224 19.58 29.42 4.24
N MET A 225 20.68 28.74 4.57
CA MET A 225 20.96 28.23 5.91
C MET A 225 21.27 29.35 6.91
N LYS A 226 21.97 30.42 6.50
CA LYS A 226 22.17 31.60 7.35
C LYS A 226 20.84 32.26 7.67
N ASP A 227 19.95 32.39 6.69
CA ASP A 227 18.65 33.01 6.89
C ASP A 227 17.71 32.13 7.72
N TRP A 228 17.78 30.80 7.55
CA TRP A 228 17.06 29.86 8.41
C TRP A 228 17.43 30.02 9.89
N ARG A 229 18.74 30.09 10.19
CA ARG A 229 19.24 30.20 11.58
C ARG A 229 18.90 31.52 12.28
N LYS A 230 18.45 32.54 11.55
CA LYS A 230 18.00 33.83 12.11
C LYS A 230 16.54 33.80 12.57
N LYS A 231 15.76 32.78 12.18
CA LYS A 231 14.35 32.64 12.57
C LYS A 231 14.24 32.31 14.06
N GLU A 232 13.17 32.79 14.69
CA GLU A 232 12.82 32.45 16.06
C GLU A 232 12.52 30.94 16.19
N GLU A 233 12.67 30.38 17.40
CA GLU A 233 12.50 28.93 17.63
C GLU A 233 11.09 28.45 17.25
N GLU A 234 10.07 29.30 17.41
CA GLU A 234 8.67 29.02 17.05
C GLU A 234 8.46 28.91 15.52
N ASP A 235 9.33 29.55 14.72
CA ASP A 235 9.30 29.54 13.24
C ASP A 235 10.24 28.47 12.64
N GLN A 236 10.81 27.60 13.49
CA GLN A 236 11.72 26.52 13.09
C GLN A 236 11.05 25.13 13.12
N ALA A 237 9.74 25.07 12.87
CA ALA A 237 9.04 23.80 12.68
C ALA A 237 9.43 23.14 11.36
N PHE A 238 9.30 21.81 11.26
CA PHE A 238 9.62 21.07 10.04
C PHE A 238 8.83 21.58 8.82
N THR A 239 7.56 21.95 9.01
CA THR A 239 6.71 22.51 7.95
C THR A 239 7.23 23.84 7.39
N ASP A 240 7.89 24.65 8.22
CA ASP A 240 8.45 25.94 7.78
C ASP A 240 9.84 25.76 7.16
N LEU A 241 10.57 24.72 7.55
CA LEU A 241 11.78 24.27 6.89
C LEU A 241 11.48 23.86 5.45
N GLU A 242 10.45 23.02 5.23
CA GLU A 242 10.02 22.61 3.90
C GLU A 242 9.76 23.81 2.99
N LYS A 243 8.94 24.77 3.45
CA LYS A 243 8.63 25.99 2.67
C LYS A 243 9.87 26.82 2.34
N HIS A 244 10.73 27.01 3.34
CA HIS A 244 11.94 27.83 3.22
C HIS A 244 12.91 27.27 2.19
N PHE A 245 13.26 25.99 2.33
CA PHE A 245 14.25 25.37 1.46
C PHE A 245 13.69 24.96 0.10
N THR A 246 12.39 24.72 -0.04
CA THR A 246 11.75 24.62 -1.37
C THR A 246 11.91 25.92 -2.16
N SER A 247 11.69 27.07 -1.49
CA SER A 247 11.88 28.38 -2.13
C SER A 247 13.34 28.64 -2.50
N ALA A 248 14.28 28.24 -1.63
CA ALA A 248 15.70 28.34 -1.92
C ALA A 248 16.14 27.43 -3.07
N ASP A 249 15.63 26.20 -3.17
CA ASP A 249 15.95 25.26 -4.25
C ASP A 249 15.46 25.77 -5.61
N LYS A 250 14.26 26.37 -5.64
CA LYS A 250 13.73 27.01 -6.83
C LYS A 250 14.66 28.11 -7.36
N GLU A 251 15.19 28.96 -6.48
CA GLU A 251 16.12 30.02 -6.89
C GLU A 251 17.48 29.45 -7.30
N ARG A 252 18.01 28.46 -6.58
CA ARG A 252 19.23 27.73 -6.96
C ARG A 252 19.12 27.18 -8.39
N ARG A 253 18.03 26.47 -8.70
CA ARG A 253 17.78 25.91 -10.04
C ARG A 253 17.64 26.99 -11.12
N ARG A 254 17.04 28.14 -10.78
CA ARG A 254 16.93 29.29 -11.69
C ARG A 254 18.29 29.86 -12.07
N ILE A 255 19.22 29.95 -11.12
CA ILE A 255 20.59 30.43 -11.35
C ILE A 255 21.38 29.43 -12.20
N LEU A 256 21.19 28.12 -11.96
CA LEU A 256 21.88 27.05 -12.69
C LEU A 256 21.38 26.86 -14.13
N THR A 257 20.17 27.30 -14.45
CA THR A 257 19.61 27.20 -15.81
C THR A 257 20.18 28.33 -16.67
N PRO A 258 20.95 28.05 -17.75
CA PRO A 258 21.45 29.11 -18.62
C PRO A 258 20.29 29.89 -19.22
N LYS A 259 20.36 31.23 -19.22
CA LYS A 259 19.49 32.04 -20.07
C LYS A 259 19.75 31.62 -21.51
N GLN A 260 18.81 30.90 -22.14
CA GLN A 260 18.80 30.77 -23.59
C GLN A 260 18.67 32.19 -24.15
N GLY A 261 19.79 32.71 -24.66
CA GLY A 261 19.90 34.02 -25.26
C GLY A 261 19.03 34.06 -26.52
N TRP A 262 18.28 35.15 -26.63
CA TRP A 262 17.64 35.60 -27.88
C TRP A 262 18.68 36.27 -28.77
#